data_AF-A0A7Y0L2S4-F1
#
_entry.id   AF-A0A7Y0L2S4-F1
#
_cell.length_a   1.000
_cell.length_b   1.000
_cell.length_c   1.000
_cell.angle_alpha   90.00
_cell.angle_beta   90.00
_cell.angle_gamma   90.00
#
_symmetry.space_group_name_H-M   'P 1'
#
loop_
_entity.id
_entity.type
_entity.pdbx_description
1 polymer ?
#
loop_
_entity_poly.entity_id
_entity_poly.type
_entity_poly.pdbx_seq_one_letter_code
_entity_poly.pdbx_strand_id
1 'polypeptide(L)'
;MVAVDKGTEAIIDDGLLIYRGRIVAGRSAKREATRTAAVRRAIFDDPEHRSQVAQAVASLNADSVLVLGTSRHMVERILTALGLEDIPIEWVPIETVASPDERRLAQYIRQSEGKHVIPAPTMEVQKSFSGYLVDPLRFIFRRKGRQVEVEKSIVRPTYSSMGRFYIADTVLSAIVVHAGHRVPGIARVSRVMVQSSQDGILIQVDVTPAVTRNLFSLLRQVQAEIRQDIEMMTSINVLGVRVETRRILIGPS
;
A
#
# COMPACT_ATOMS: atom_id res chain seq x y z
N MET A 1 14.81 -15.78 -5.82
CA MET A 1 14.72 -14.29 -5.72
C MET A 1 16.08 -13.85 -5.23
N VAL A 2 16.76 -12.94 -5.94
CA VAL A 2 18.17 -12.60 -5.67
C VAL A 2 18.45 -12.39 -4.18
N ALA A 3 17.58 -11.68 -3.46
CA ALA A 3 17.73 -11.50 -2.01
C ALA A 3 17.72 -12.82 -1.21
N VAL A 4 16.79 -13.74 -1.50
CA VAL A 4 16.74 -15.08 -0.88
C VAL A 4 17.93 -15.93 -1.28
N ASP A 5 18.36 -15.84 -2.54
CA ASP A 5 19.46 -16.64 -3.10
C ASP A 5 20.80 -16.20 -2.48
N LYS A 6 20.96 -14.89 -2.23
CA LYS A 6 22.11 -14.27 -1.56
C LYS A 6 21.99 -14.24 -0.03
N GLY A 7 20.85 -14.62 0.53
CA GLY A 7 20.62 -14.63 1.98
C GLY A 7 20.53 -13.24 2.61
N THR A 8 20.17 -12.21 1.83
CA THR A 8 19.95 -10.87 2.38
C THR A 8 18.51 -10.72 2.86
N GLU A 9 18.35 -10.08 4.01
CA GLU A 9 17.04 -9.80 4.61
C GLU A 9 16.59 -8.35 4.41
N ALA A 10 17.49 -7.47 3.94
CA ALA A 10 17.26 -6.06 3.71
C ALA A 10 17.30 -5.72 2.20
N ILE A 11 16.33 -4.95 1.74
CA ILE A 11 16.20 -4.50 0.35
C ILE A 11 15.96 -2.99 0.33
N ILE A 12 16.69 -2.29 -0.52
CA ILE A 12 16.46 -0.88 -0.85
C ILE A 12 15.96 -0.81 -2.28
N ASP A 13 14.75 -0.27 -2.46
CA ASP A 13 14.13 -0.15 -3.78
C ASP A 13 13.12 1.00 -3.80
N ASP A 14 13.07 1.76 -4.89
CA ASP A 14 12.09 2.83 -5.12
C ASP A 14 11.95 3.83 -3.96
N GLY A 15 13.00 4.09 -3.18
CA GLY A 15 12.95 5.00 -2.03
C GLY A 15 12.45 4.36 -0.72
N LEU A 16 12.29 3.03 -0.69
CA LEU A 16 11.91 2.27 0.50
C LEU A 16 13.09 1.46 1.04
N LEU A 17 13.09 1.26 2.35
CA LEU A 17 13.88 0.24 3.03
C LEU A 17 12.94 -0.86 3.54
N ILE A 18 13.17 -2.07 3.07
CA ILE A 18 12.38 -3.25 3.39
C ILE A 18 13.27 -4.22 4.14
N TYR A 19 12.86 -4.63 5.33
CA TYR A 19 13.58 -5.62 6.14
C TYR A 19 12.64 -6.75 6.55
N ARG A 20 13.05 -7.99 6.29
CA ARG A 20 12.26 -9.21 6.57
C ARG A 20 10.82 -9.12 6.03
N GLY A 21 10.69 -8.55 4.84
CA GLY A 21 9.40 -8.35 4.18
C GLY A 21 8.52 -7.25 4.80
N ARG A 22 9.06 -6.33 5.60
CA ARG A 22 8.31 -5.17 6.10
C ARG A 22 8.97 -3.88 5.63
N ILE A 23 8.17 -2.91 5.22
CA ILE A 23 8.67 -1.55 4.98
C ILE A 23 9.01 -0.97 6.34
N VAL A 24 10.30 -0.75 6.60
CA VAL A 24 10.78 -0.23 7.89
C VAL A 24 11.11 1.25 7.83
N ALA A 25 11.38 1.79 6.65
CA ALA A 25 11.55 3.23 6.43
C ALA A 25 11.31 3.63 4.96
N GLY A 26 11.14 4.93 4.76
CA GLY A 26 11.07 5.56 3.44
C GLY A 26 9.67 5.70 2.86
N ARG A 27 9.59 6.44 1.76
CA ARG A 27 8.37 6.66 0.97
C ARG A 27 8.63 6.24 -0.47
N SER A 28 7.70 5.48 -1.03
CA SER A 28 7.90 4.97 -2.37
C SER A 28 7.82 6.06 -3.44
N ALA A 29 8.76 6.02 -4.38
CA ALA A 29 8.76 6.78 -5.61
C ALA A 29 7.48 6.59 -6.44
N LYS A 30 6.76 5.48 -6.26
CA LYS A 30 5.50 5.19 -6.95
C LYS A 30 4.32 6.05 -6.46
N ARG A 31 4.47 6.77 -5.34
CA ARG A 31 3.49 7.75 -4.84
C ARG A 31 3.70 9.16 -5.43
N GLU A 32 4.82 9.40 -6.10
CA GLU A 32 5.17 10.73 -6.59
C GLU A 32 4.33 11.12 -7.80
N ALA A 33 3.83 12.36 -7.82
CA ALA A 33 2.93 12.86 -8.86
C ALA A 33 3.62 13.05 -10.23
N THR A 34 4.95 13.13 -10.25
CA THR A 34 5.73 13.32 -11.48
C THR A 34 6.87 12.33 -11.56
N ARG A 35 7.25 11.97 -12.80
CA ARG A 35 8.39 11.10 -13.06
C ARG A 35 9.70 11.64 -12.48
N THR A 36 9.91 12.96 -12.55
CA THR A 36 11.09 13.62 -11.98
C THR A 36 11.13 13.49 -10.47
N ALA A 37 9.99 13.69 -9.79
CA ALA A 37 9.88 13.50 -8.36
C ALA A 37 10.10 12.03 -7.95
N ALA A 38 9.55 11.08 -8.72
CA ALA A 38 9.78 9.65 -8.52
C ALA A 38 11.27 9.28 -8.59
N VAL A 39 11.99 9.80 -9.59
CA VAL A 39 13.44 9.57 -9.71
C VAL A 39 14.19 10.16 -8.52
N ARG A 40 13.91 11.42 -8.15
CA ARG A 40 14.51 12.07 -6.98
C ARG A 40 14.23 11.31 -5.68
N ARG A 41 13.03 10.75 -5.53
CA ARG A 41 12.68 9.92 -4.37
C ARG A 41 13.49 8.63 -4.35
N ALA A 42 13.56 7.91 -5.47
CA ALA A 42 14.24 6.63 -5.57
C ALA A 42 15.75 6.72 -5.29
N ILE A 43 16.37 7.87 -5.56
CA ILE A 43 17.79 8.13 -5.28
C ILE A 43 18.03 8.91 -3.99
N PHE A 44 17.02 9.05 -3.12
CA PHE A 44 17.13 9.72 -1.83
C PHE A 44 17.70 11.16 -1.92
N ASP A 45 17.25 11.91 -2.93
CA ASP A 45 17.70 13.28 -3.19
C ASP A 45 17.23 14.26 -2.10
N ASP A 46 16.06 14.00 -1.53
CA ASP A 46 15.47 14.80 -0.46
C ASP A 46 16.18 14.55 0.89
N PRO A 47 16.68 15.60 1.57
CA PRO A 47 17.49 15.45 2.78
C PRO A 47 16.75 14.80 3.96
N GLU A 48 15.48 15.13 4.16
CA GLU A 48 14.68 14.60 5.27
C GLU A 48 14.41 13.10 5.07
N HIS A 49 13.95 12.74 3.87
CA HIS A 49 13.75 11.34 3.47
C HIS A 49 15.04 10.53 3.53
N ARG A 50 16.15 11.10 3.06
CA ARG A 50 17.48 10.48 3.14
C ARG A 50 17.87 10.21 4.58
N SER A 51 17.76 11.21 5.46
CA SER A 51 18.15 11.08 6.86
C SER A 51 17.33 9.99 7.56
N GLN A 52 16.01 9.98 7.34
CA GLN A 52 15.12 8.94 7.88
C GLN A 52 15.57 7.54 7.48
N VAL A 53 15.85 7.32 6.19
CA VAL A 53 16.21 5.99 5.70
C VAL A 53 17.63 5.61 6.08
N ALA A 54 18.59 6.53 6.04
CA ALA A 54 19.97 6.28 6.46
C ALA A 54 20.05 5.88 7.95
N GLN A 55 19.30 6.55 8.82
CA GLN A 55 19.21 6.16 10.25
C GLN A 55 18.59 4.76 10.43
N ALA A 56 17.57 4.43 9.63
CA ALA A 56 16.95 3.11 9.67
C ALA A 56 17.94 2.03 9.20
N VAL A 57 18.71 2.28 8.14
CA VAL A 57 19.77 1.38 7.67
C VAL A 57 20.86 1.20 8.74
N ALA A 58 21.31 2.28 9.38
CA ALA A 58 22.35 2.22 10.41
C ALA A 58 21.89 1.49 11.70
N SER A 59 20.61 1.56 12.02
CA SER A 59 20.02 0.85 13.18
C SER A 59 19.65 -0.61 12.87
N LEU A 60 19.75 -1.02 11.60
CA LEU A 60 19.52 -2.38 11.17
C LEU A 60 20.76 -3.25 11.41
N ASN A 61 20.60 -4.29 12.21
CA ASN A 61 21.59 -5.37 12.33
C ASN A 61 21.45 -6.35 11.14
N ALA A 62 21.62 -5.84 9.91
CA ALA A 62 21.58 -6.65 8.70
C ALA A 62 23.00 -6.92 8.20
N ASP A 63 23.34 -8.20 7.98
CA ASP A 63 24.68 -8.61 7.50
C ASP A 63 24.97 -8.13 6.07
N SER A 64 23.92 -7.85 5.29
CA SER A 64 23.99 -7.35 3.92
C SER A 64 22.70 -6.61 3.55
N VAL A 65 22.75 -5.79 2.50
CA VAL A 65 21.59 -5.10 1.92
C VAL A 65 21.62 -5.23 0.41
N LEU A 66 20.50 -5.64 -0.21
CA LEU A 66 20.33 -5.61 -1.66
C LEU A 66 19.79 -4.25 -2.10
N VAL A 67 20.58 -3.52 -2.89
CA VAL A 67 20.15 -2.26 -3.51
C VAL A 67 19.72 -2.52 -4.95
N LEU A 68 18.51 -2.11 -5.28
CA LEU A 68 17.96 -2.23 -6.63
C LEU A 68 18.06 -0.89 -7.37
N GLY A 69 18.50 -0.96 -8.64
CA GLY A 69 18.61 0.22 -9.50
C GLY A 69 18.53 -0.16 -10.97
N THR A 70 18.17 0.82 -11.79
CA THR A 70 18.07 0.64 -13.25
C THR A 70 19.38 0.90 -13.99
N SER A 71 20.37 1.48 -13.29
CA SER A 71 21.72 1.70 -13.80
C SER A 71 22.72 1.72 -12.65
N ARG A 72 23.99 1.48 -12.96
CA ARG A 72 25.10 1.56 -12.00
C ARG A 72 25.16 2.94 -11.34
N HIS A 73 25.04 3.99 -12.13
CA HIS A 73 25.04 5.37 -11.65
C HIS A 73 23.90 5.64 -10.65
N MET A 74 22.72 5.08 -10.88
CA MET A 74 21.60 5.20 -9.93
C MET A 74 21.93 4.54 -8.59
N VAL A 75 22.53 3.34 -8.61
CA VAL A 75 22.92 2.61 -7.39
C VAL A 75 24.02 3.38 -6.64
N GLU A 76 25.04 3.87 -7.34
CA GLU A 76 26.12 4.67 -6.73
C GLU A 76 25.55 5.90 -6.00
N ARG A 77 24.59 6.61 -6.60
CA ARG A 77 23.91 7.73 -5.94
C ARG A 77 23.15 7.32 -4.68
N ILE A 78 22.48 6.16 -4.70
CA ILE A 78 21.78 5.62 -3.52
C ILE A 78 22.77 5.31 -2.41
N LEU A 79 23.88 4.64 -2.74
CA LEU A 79 24.92 4.29 -1.77
C LEU A 79 25.49 5.54 -1.11
N THR A 80 25.86 6.55 -1.89
CA THR A 80 26.34 7.83 -1.35
C THR A 80 25.29 8.52 -0.50
N ALA A 81 24.04 8.58 -0.94
CA ALA A 81 22.97 9.21 -0.18
C ALA A 81 22.74 8.55 1.18
N LEU A 82 22.95 7.23 1.29
CA LEU A 82 22.73 6.48 2.52
C LEU A 82 24.01 6.20 3.32
N GLY A 83 25.17 6.72 2.89
CA GLY A 83 26.45 6.54 3.56
C GLY A 83 26.99 5.11 3.49
N LEU A 84 26.75 4.41 2.38
CA LEU A 84 27.10 2.99 2.17
C LEU A 84 28.21 2.80 1.13
N GLU A 85 28.91 3.86 0.76
CA GLU A 85 29.89 3.90 -0.34
C GLU A 85 31.20 3.15 -0.07
N ASP A 86 31.57 2.99 1.20
CA ASP A 86 32.81 2.29 1.61
C ASP A 86 32.61 0.78 1.88
N ILE A 87 31.40 0.27 1.69
CA ILE A 87 31.07 -1.14 1.95
C ILE A 87 31.44 -1.99 0.73
N PRO A 88 31.93 -3.25 0.88
CA PRO A 88 32.15 -4.15 -0.25
C PRO A 88 30.86 -4.39 -1.07
N ILE A 89 30.94 -4.20 -2.39
CA ILE A 89 29.80 -4.30 -3.31
C ILE A 89 29.95 -5.51 -4.22
N GLU A 90 28.93 -6.38 -4.24
CA GLU A 90 28.76 -7.38 -5.30
C GLU A 90 27.75 -6.87 -6.34
N TRP A 91 28.17 -6.71 -7.59
CA TRP A 91 27.29 -6.31 -8.69
C TRP A 91 26.59 -7.53 -9.29
N VAL A 92 25.26 -7.50 -9.32
CA VAL A 92 24.42 -8.55 -9.92
C VAL A 92 23.63 -7.96 -11.11
N PRO A 93 24.13 -8.05 -12.35
CA PRO A 93 23.40 -7.60 -13.53
C PRO A 93 22.11 -8.41 -13.72
N ILE A 94 21.04 -7.77 -14.18
CA ILE A 94 19.74 -8.43 -14.36
C ILE A 94 19.81 -9.59 -15.35
N GLU A 95 20.72 -9.52 -16.32
CA GLU A 95 21.00 -10.55 -17.34
C GLU A 95 21.49 -11.86 -16.72
N THR A 96 22.10 -11.81 -15.54
CA THR A 96 22.61 -13.00 -14.85
C THR A 96 21.53 -13.76 -14.09
N VAL A 97 20.35 -13.15 -13.92
CA VAL A 97 19.25 -13.69 -13.10
C VAL A 97 17.92 -13.79 -13.84
N ALA A 98 17.80 -13.19 -15.02
CA ALA A 98 16.58 -13.21 -15.84
C ALA A 98 16.92 -13.32 -17.33
N SER A 99 16.22 -14.22 -18.00
CA SER A 99 16.32 -14.42 -19.45
C SER A 99 15.80 -13.20 -20.23
N PRO A 100 16.20 -13.04 -21.51
CA PRO A 100 15.63 -12.01 -22.38
C PRO A 100 14.10 -12.08 -22.47
N ASP A 101 13.52 -13.28 -22.48
CA ASP A 101 12.07 -13.49 -22.59
C ASP A 101 11.33 -13.03 -21.32
N GLU A 102 11.84 -13.37 -20.15
CA GLU A 102 11.29 -12.90 -18.87
C GLU A 102 11.37 -11.37 -18.74
N ARG A 103 12.47 -10.77 -19.20
CA ARG A 103 12.62 -9.30 -19.23
C ARG A 103 11.64 -8.64 -20.19
N ARG A 104 11.46 -9.20 -21.39
CA ARG A 104 10.47 -8.71 -22.37
C ARG A 104 9.05 -8.83 -21.84
N LEU A 105 8.71 -9.97 -21.26
CA LEU A 105 7.39 -10.18 -20.65
C LEU A 105 7.14 -9.20 -19.50
N ALA A 106 8.13 -9.00 -18.61
CA ALA A 106 8.01 -8.04 -17.51
C ALA A 106 7.85 -6.60 -18.02
N GLN A 107 8.52 -6.21 -19.10
CA GLN A 107 8.33 -4.91 -19.73
C GLN A 107 6.95 -4.77 -20.36
N TYR A 108 6.51 -5.79 -21.10
CA TYR A 108 5.18 -5.82 -21.71
C TYR A 108 4.09 -5.64 -20.65
N ILE A 109 4.09 -6.46 -19.59
CA ILE A 109 3.10 -6.39 -18.50
C ILE A 109 3.09 -4.99 -17.84
N ARG A 110 4.26 -4.39 -17.61
CA ARG A 110 4.36 -3.04 -17.04
C ARG A 110 3.73 -1.98 -17.95
N GLN A 111 3.93 -2.10 -19.26
CA GLN A 111 3.43 -1.13 -20.25
C GLN A 111 1.95 -1.31 -20.55
N SER A 112 1.48 -2.54 -20.70
CA SER A 112 0.10 -2.86 -21.08
C SER A 112 -0.87 -2.78 -19.90
N GLU A 113 -0.43 -3.17 -18.70
CA GLU A 113 -1.32 -3.28 -17.54
C GLU A 113 -1.06 -2.22 -16.45
N GLY A 114 -0.01 -1.40 -16.59
CA GLY A 114 0.34 -0.40 -15.58
C GLY A 114 0.65 -0.98 -14.20
N LYS A 115 1.01 -2.28 -14.13
CA LYS A 115 1.29 -2.99 -12.88
C LYS A 115 2.74 -2.79 -12.47
N HIS A 116 2.95 -2.40 -11.22
CA HIS A 116 4.27 -2.26 -10.61
C HIS A 116 4.39 -3.16 -9.38
N VAL A 117 5.48 -3.91 -9.28
CA VAL A 117 5.68 -4.83 -8.15
C VAL A 117 6.44 -4.10 -7.05
N ILE A 118 5.93 -4.15 -5.82
CA ILE A 118 6.62 -3.75 -4.60
C ILE A 118 7.01 -5.03 -3.84
N PRO A 119 8.28 -5.20 -3.43
CA PRO A 119 8.74 -6.41 -2.75
C PRO A 119 8.37 -6.41 -1.25
N ALA A 120 7.10 -6.13 -0.94
CA ALA A 120 6.51 -6.19 0.40
C ALA A 120 5.10 -6.82 0.35
N PRO A 121 4.60 -7.41 1.45
CA PRO A 121 3.25 -7.98 1.56
C PRO A 121 2.13 -6.96 1.39
N THR A 122 0.97 -7.42 0.95
CA THR A 122 -0.16 -6.53 0.58
C THR A 122 -0.64 -5.70 1.75
N MET A 123 -0.65 -6.25 2.97
CA MET A 123 -1.03 -5.51 4.16
C MET A 123 -0.10 -4.32 4.46
N GLU A 124 1.20 -4.44 4.23
CA GLU A 124 2.15 -3.32 4.48
C GLU A 124 2.08 -2.28 3.37
N VAL A 125 1.85 -2.74 2.14
CA VAL A 125 1.68 -1.85 0.99
C VAL A 125 0.38 -1.06 1.09
N GLN A 126 -0.74 -1.67 1.49
CA GLN A 126 -2.02 -0.97 1.67
C GLN A 126 -1.94 0.19 2.67
N LYS A 127 -1.20 0.04 3.78
CA LYS A 127 -0.98 1.15 4.74
C LYS A 127 -0.25 2.34 4.11
N SER A 128 0.68 2.06 3.20
CA SER A 128 1.52 3.07 2.54
C SER A 128 0.97 3.55 1.20
N PHE A 129 -0.08 2.92 0.67
CA PHE A 129 -0.66 3.16 -0.66
C PHE A 129 -2.19 3.16 -0.60
N SER A 130 -2.76 3.90 0.34
CA SER A 130 -4.21 4.04 0.47
C SER A 130 -4.84 4.53 -0.85
N GLY A 131 -5.86 3.82 -1.33
CA GLY A 131 -6.59 4.14 -2.57
C GLY A 131 -5.98 3.59 -3.86
N TYR A 132 -4.92 2.78 -3.77
CA TYR A 132 -4.37 2.04 -4.91
C TYR A 132 -4.93 0.61 -4.91
N LEU A 133 -5.18 0.03 -6.08
CA LEU A 133 -5.47 -1.41 -6.19
C LEU A 133 -4.16 -2.17 -5.93
N VAL A 134 -4.15 -2.98 -4.87
CA VAL A 134 -3.01 -3.78 -4.44
C VAL A 134 -3.36 -5.27 -4.44
N ASP A 135 -2.74 -6.03 -5.33
CA ASP A 135 -2.95 -7.48 -5.45
C ASP A 135 -1.72 -8.26 -4.94
N PRO A 136 -1.87 -9.29 -4.09
CA PRO A 136 -0.74 -10.12 -3.66
C PRO A 136 -0.25 -11.03 -4.80
N LEU A 137 1.07 -11.11 -4.97
CA LEU A 137 1.78 -12.15 -5.71
C LEU A 137 2.51 -13.05 -4.72
N ARG A 138 2.05 -14.29 -4.60
CA ARG A 138 2.67 -15.31 -3.75
C ARG A 138 3.61 -16.18 -4.56
N PHE A 139 4.86 -16.25 -4.12
CA PHE A 139 5.84 -17.17 -4.68
C PHE A 139 6.24 -18.20 -3.63
N ILE A 140 6.13 -19.48 -4.00
CA ILE A 140 6.57 -20.60 -3.17
C ILE A 140 7.92 -21.08 -3.71
N PHE A 141 8.97 -20.97 -2.90
CA PHE A 141 10.30 -21.48 -3.24
C PHE A 141 10.69 -22.64 -2.32
N ARG A 142 11.44 -23.61 -2.84
CA ARG A 142 12.09 -24.66 -2.04
C ARG A 142 13.58 -24.36 -1.94
N ARG A 143 14.10 -24.19 -0.70
CA ARG A 143 15.53 -24.06 -0.42
C ARG A 143 15.93 -25.06 0.66
N LYS A 144 16.93 -25.93 0.38
CA LYS A 144 17.51 -26.89 1.34
C LYS A 144 16.46 -27.66 2.17
N GLY A 145 15.37 -28.13 1.53
CA GLY A 145 14.30 -28.87 2.20
C GLY A 145 13.26 -28.03 2.98
N ARG A 146 13.42 -26.70 3.07
CA ARG A 146 12.43 -25.77 3.63
C ARG A 146 11.67 -25.04 2.53
N GLN A 147 10.35 -24.97 2.70
CA GLN A 147 9.46 -24.16 1.86
C GLN A 147 9.46 -22.73 2.39
N VAL A 148 9.83 -21.76 1.54
CA VAL A 148 9.82 -20.33 1.86
C VAL A 148 8.73 -19.69 1.02
N GLU A 149 7.71 -19.15 1.67
CA GLU A 149 6.68 -18.33 1.05
C GLU A 149 7.15 -16.88 1.05
N VAL A 150 7.22 -16.27 -0.14
CA VAL A 150 7.54 -14.84 -0.30
C VAL A 150 6.33 -14.17 -0.94
N GLU A 151 5.74 -13.23 -0.22
CA GLU A 151 4.65 -12.39 -0.73
C GLU A 151 5.23 -11.08 -1.27
N LYS A 152 4.86 -10.75 -2.50
CA LYS A 152 5.08 -9.44 -3.11
C LYS A 152 3.72 -8.80 -3.38
N SER A 153 3.68 -7.49 -3.55
CA SER A 153 2.45 -6.79 -3.90
C SER A 153 2.56 -6.17 -5.27
N ILE A 154 1.54 -6.33 -6.10
CA ILE A 154 1.36 -5.51 -7.29
C ILE A 154 0.59 -4.28 -6.88
N VAL A 155 1.16 -3.11 -7.13
CA VAL A 155 0.48 -1.82 -7.06
C VAL A 155 0.22 -1.33 -8.49
N ARG A 156 -0.98 -0.83 -8.75
CA ARG A 156 -1.27 -0.06 -9.96
C ARG A 156 -1.21 1.43 -9.63
N PRO A 157 -0.19 2.18 -10.07
CA PRO A 157 -0.10 3.59 -9.78
C PRO A 157 -1.28 4.36 -10.36
N THR A 158 -1.73 5.43 -9.69
CA THR A 158 -2.74 6.36 -10.20
C THR A 158 -2.30 7.12 -11.47
N TYR A 159 -1.09 6.86 -11.98
CA TYR A 159 -0.61 7.30 -13.28
C TYR A 159 -0.48 6.11 -14.24
N SER A 160 -1.60 5.63 -14.78
CA SER A 160 -1.62 5.23 -16.18
C SER A 160 -2.04 6.45 -17.00
N SER A 161 -1.40 6.65 -18.14
CA SER A 161 -1.47 7.82 -19.04
C SER A 161 -2.85 8.10 -19.67
N MET A 162 -3.95 7.86 -18.97
CA MET A 162 -5.32 8.18 -19.35
C MET A 162 -6.21 8.14 -18.09
N GLY A 163 -6.47 9.31 -17.48
CA GLY A 163 -7.57 9.49 -16.53
C GLY A 163 -7.26 9.14 -15.07
N ARG A 164 -7.44 10.13 -14.18
CA ARG A 164 -7.50 9.93 -12.73
C ARG A 164 -8.64 8.95 -12.41
N PHE A 165 -8.37 7.79 -11.83
CA PHE A 165 -9.41 7.05 -11.09
C PHE A 165 -9.62 7.76 -9.75
N TYR A 166 -10.36 8.87 -9.78
CA TYR A 166 -10.86 9.53 -8.57
C TYR A 166 -12.21 8.89 -8.24
N ILE A 167 -12.28 8.08 -7.20
CA ILE A 167 -13.57 7.65 -6.66
C ILE A 167 -14.17 8.89 -6.00
N ALA A 168 -15.18 9.47 -6.67
CA ALA A 168 -15.82 10.68 -6.18
C ALA A 168 -16.44 10.43 -4.79
N ASP A 169 -16.43 11.44 -3.93
CA ASP A 169 -17.06 11.38 -2.60
C ASP A 169 -18.54 10.98 -2.67
N THR A 170 -19.21 11.25 -3.80
CA THR A 170 -20.58 10.82 -4.09
C THR A 170 -20.69 9.30 -4.22
N VAL A 171 -19.71 8.62 -4.82
CA VAL A 171 -19.64 7.16 -4.92
C VAL A 171 -19.39 6.54 -3.55
N LEU A 172 -18.44 7.10 -2.77
CA LEU A 172 -18.20 6.65 -1.40
C LEU A 172 -19.45 6.83 -0.53
N SER A 173 -20.12 7.97 -0.66
CA SER A 173 -21.38 8.24 0.05
C SER A 173 -22.46 7.23 -0.33
N ALA A 174 -22.57 6.86 -1.61
CA ALA A 174 -23.52 5.85 -2.06
C ALA A 174 -23.25 4.47 -1.45
N ILE A 175 -21.98 4.05 -1.39
CA ILE A 175 -21.57 2.79 -0.74
C ILE A 175 -21.93 2.83 0.76
N VAL A 176 -21.59 3.91 1.46
CA VAL A 176 -21.91 4.08 2.89
C VAL A 176 -23.42 4.00 3.14
N VAL A 177 -24.22 4.69 2.33
CA VAL A 177 -25.69 4.65 2.43
C VAL A 177 -26.22 3.25 2.18
N HIS A 178 -25.68 2.55 1.18
CA HIS A 178 -26.11 1.19 0.87
C HIS A 178 -25.76 0.22 2.00
N ALA A 179 -24.50 0.21 2.47
CA ALA A 179 -24.04 -0.62 3.57
C ALA A 179 -24.84 -0.37 4.85
N GLY A 180 -25.08 0.90 5.20
CA GLY A 180 -25.86 1.27 6.38
C GLY A 180 -27.31 0.77 6.34
N HIS A 181 -27.97 0.80 5.17
CA HIS A 181 -29.35 0.27 5.02
C HIS A 181 -29.42 -1.25 5.03
N ARG A 182 -28.34 -1.97 4.68
CA ARG A 182 -28.33 -3.44 4.77
C ARG A 182 -28.36 -3.93 6.21
N VAL A 183 -27.98 -3.11 7.19
CA VAL A 183 -27.99 -3.51 8.60
C VAL A 183 -29.43 -3.55 9.13
N PRO A 184 -29.94 -4.73 9.53
CA PRO A 184 -31.29 -4.84 10.05
C PRO A 184 -31.49 -3.96 11.29
N GLY A 185 -32.56 -3.17 11.32
CA GLY A 185 -32.85 -2.23 12.41
C GLY A 185 -32.41 -0.80 12.14
N ILE A 186 -31.77 -0.50 11.01
CA ILE A 186 -31.58 0.88 10.52
C ILE A 186 -32.77 1.29 9.65
N ALA A 187 -33.52 2.29 10.11
CA ALA A 187 -34.66 2.82 9.37
C ALA A 187 -34.24 3.87 8.33
N ARG A 188 -33.16 4.62 8.61
CA ARG A 188 -32.66 5.65 7.70
C ARG A 188 -31.18 5.93 7.90
N VAL A 189 -30.46 6.15 6.81
CA VAL A 189 -29.16 6.84 6.78
C VAL A 189 -29.39 8.28 6.30
N SER A 190 -29.10 9.28 7.11
CA SER A 190 -29.52 10.68 6.86
C SER A 190 -28.40 11.62 6.43
N ARG A 191 -27.16 11.36 6.84
CA ARG A 191 -26.01 12.19 6.46
C ARG A 191 -24.78 11.30 6.35
N VAL A 192 -24.01 11.50 5.29
CA VAL A 192 -22.68 10.92 5.13
C VAL A 192 -21.72 12.06 4.87
N MET A 193 -20.60 12.08 5.59
CA MET A 193 -19.46 12.95 5.33
C MET A 193 -18.23 12.09 5.21
N VAL A 194 -17.49 12.29 4.12
CA VAL A 194 -16.22 11.63 3.88
C VAL A 194 -15.13 12.69 3.94
N GLN A 195 -14.12 12.45 4.75
CA GLN A 195 -12.92 13.26 4.81
C GLN A 195 -11.75 12.43 4.32
N SER A 196 -11.17 12.85 3.20
CA SER A 196 -10.08 12.14 2.53
C SER A 196 -8.73 12.73 2.92
N SER A 197 -7.77 11.87 3.26
CA SER A 197 -6.37 12.22 3.51
C SER A 197 -5.44 11.34 2.68
N GLN A 198 -4.13 11.59 2.75
CA GLN A 198 -3.13 10.75 2.07
C GLN A 198 -3.03 9.33 2.64
N ASP A 199 -3.53 9.11 3.87
CA ASP A 199 -3.41 7.84 4.58
C ASP A 199 -4.71 7.02 4.54
N GLY A 200 -5.82 7.60 4.09
CA GLY A 200 -7.14 6.97 4.09
C GLY A 200 -8.28 7.94 4.23
N ILE A 201 -9.46 7.40 4.54
CA ILE A 201 -10.66 8.20 4.73
C ILE A 201 -11.22 8.05 6.14
N LEU A 202 -11.76 9.16 6.65
CA LEU A 202 -12.62 9.20 7.84
C LEU A 202 -14.05 9.39 7.38
N ILE A 203 -14.93 8.50 7.84
CA ILE A 203 -16.35 8.51 7.48
C ILE A 203 -17.15 8.90 8.71
N GLN A 204 -18.01 9.90 8.59
CA GLN A 204 -19.03 10.20 9.58
C GLN A 204 -20.41 9.93 8.97
N VAL A 205 -21.23 9.16 9.69
CA VAL A 205 -22.57 8.76 9.24
C VAL A 205 -23.59 9.00 10.35
N ASP A 206 -24.68 9.66 9.99
CA ASP A 206 -25.84 9.83 10.86
C ASP A 206 -26.90 8.79 10.49
N VAL A 207 -27.32 7.98 11.47
CA VAL A 207 -28.34 6.95 11.30
C VAL A 207 -29.53 7.14 12.24
N THR A 208 -30.70 6.75 11.75
CA THR A 208 -31.94 6.63 12.55
C THR A 208 -32.27 5.14 12.67
N PRO A 209 -31.98 4.51 13.81
CA PRO A 209 -32.37 3.14 14.08
C PRO A 209 -33.85 3.06 14.46
N ALA A 210 -34.47 1.91 14.21
CA ALA A 210 -35.74 1.54 14.83
C ALA A 210 -35.54 1.21 16.32
N VAL A 211 -36.61 1.26 17.12
CA VAL A 211 -36.57 0.86 18.53
C VAL A 211 -35.98 -0.55 18.66
N THR A 212 -34.90 -0.67 19.44
CA THR A 212 -34.19 -1.92 19.68
C THR A 212 -33.68 -2.00 21.10
N ARG A 213 -33.56 -3.22 21.64
CA ARG A 213 -33.02 -3.47 22.98
C ARG A 213 -31.50 -3.23 23.06
N ASN A 214 -30.79 -3.29 21.93
CA ASN A 214 -29.32 -3.28 21.89
C ASN A 214 -28.76 -2.24 20.90
N LEU A 215 -29.07 -0.97 21.10
CA LEU A 215 -28.68 0.14 20.22
C LEU A 215 -27.17 0.19 19.94
N PHE A 216 -26.33 0.12 20.97
CA PHE A 216 -24.87 0.18 20.77
C PHE A 216 -24.32 -0.97 19.93
N SER A 217 -24.92 -2.16 20.03
CA SER A 217 -24.52 -3.31 19.21
C SER A 217 -24.88 -3.07 17.75
N LEU A 218 -26.07 -2.53 17.50
CA LEU A 218 -26.53 -2.17 16.17
C LEU A 218 -25.60 -1.11 15.53
N LEU A 219 -25.24 -0.06 16.25
CA LEU A 219 -24.33 0.98 15.74
C LEU A 219 -22.93 0.44 15.44
N ARG A 220 -22.41 -0.49 16.25
CA ARG A 220 -21.14 -1.18 15.96
C ARG A 220 -21.22 -2.03 14.70
N GLN A 221 -22.35 -2.69 14.46
CA GLN A 221 -22.55 -3.47 13.24
C GLN A 221 -22.56 -2.56 12.00
N VAL A 222 -23.26 -1.42 12.06
CA VAL A 222 -23.20 -0.38 11.01
C VAL A 222 -21.77 0.07 10.74
N GLN A 223 -21.01 0.33 11.80
CA GLN A 223 -19.62 0.75 11.69
C GLN A 223 -18.76 -0.29 10.96
N ALA A 224 -18.92 -1.58 11.30
CA ALA A 224 -18.18 -2.68 10.69
C ALA A 224 -18.55 -2.90 9.22
N GLU A 225 -19.85 -2.91 8.90
CA GLU A 225 -20.35 -3.09 7.53
C GLU A 225 -19.88 -1.98 6.59
N ILE A 226 -19.97 -0.72 7.03
CA ILE A 226 -19.50 0.43 6.23
C ILE A 226 -17.99 0.33 5.97
N ARG A 227 -17.19 0.00 6.99
CA ARG A 227 -15.75 -0.17 6.82
C ARG A 227 -15.45 -1.27 5.81
N GLN A 228 -16.05 -2.45 6.01
CA GLN A 228 -15.80 -3.62 5.18
C GLN A 228 -16.15 -3.38 3.72
N ASP A 229 -17.31 -2.79 3.42
CA ASP A 229 -17.74 -2.53 2.05
C ASP A 229 -16.83 -1.53 1.35
N ILE A 230 -16.45 -0.44 2.04
CA ILE A 230 -15.56 0.55 1.45
C ILE A 230 -14.19 -0.08 1.17
N GLU A 231 -13.58 -0.76 2.14
CA GLU A 231 -12.26 -1.36 1.97
C GLU A 231 -12.27 -2.43 0.86
N MET A 232 -13.30 -3.28 0.80
CA MET A 232 -13.41 -4.34 -0.19
C MET A 232 -13.69 -3.82 -1.60
N MET A 233 -14.60 -2.86 -1.75
CA MET A 233 -15.03 -2.37 -3.07
C MET A 233 -14.05 -1.37 -3.68
N THR A 234 -13.32 -0.63 -2.84
CA THR A 234 -12.51 0.52 -3.29
C THR A 234 -11.02 0.38 -3.02
N SER A 235 -10.60 -0.58 -2.17
CA SER A 235 -9.22 -0.69 -1.67
C SER A 235 -8.70 0.58 -0.97
N ILE A 236 -9.59 1.49 -0.56
CA ILE A 236 -9.26 2.67 0.24
C ILE A 236 -9.13 2.25 1.70
N ASN A 237 -8.07 2.72 2.37
CA ASN A 237 -7.87 2.50 3.81
C ASN A 237 -8.89 3.32 4.62
N VAL A 238 -9.69 2.70 5.49
CA VAL A 238 -10.68 3.38 6.32
C VAL A 238 -10.11 3.64 7.72
N LEU A 239 -9.59 4.85 7.93
CA LEU A 239 -8.99 5.28 9.20
C LEU A 239 -9.98 5.19 10.36
N GLY A 240 -11.25 5.49 10.09
CA GLY A 240 -12.31 5.41 11.08
C GLY A 240 -13.70 5.64 10.50
N VAL A 241 -14.69 5.02 11.14
CA VAL A 241 -16.11 5.23 10.85
C VAL A 241 -16.77 5.70 12.15
N ARG A 242 -17.29 6.92 12.16
CA ARG A 242 -18.04 7.49 13.28
C ARG A 242 -19.53 7.38 12.95
N VAL A 243 -20.24 6.57 13.73
CA VAL A 243 -21.70 6.42 13.60
C VAL A 243 -22.36 7.24 14.71
N GLU A 244 -23.17 8.22 14.32
CA GLU A 244 -23.98 9.04 15.23
C GLU A 244 -25.46 8.73 15.06
N THR A 245 -26.21 8.80 16.17
CA THR A 245 -27.66 8.76 16.13
C THR A 245 -28.24 9.84 17.03
N ARG A 246 -29.22 10.59 16.51
CA ARG A 246 -29.90 11.69 17.24
C ARG A 246 -31.39 11.44 17.42
N ARG A 247 -31.92 10.40 16.77
CA ARG A 247 -33.36 10.08 16.69
C ARG A 247 -33.51 8.58 16.60
N ILE A 248 -34.56 8.05 17.22
CA ILE A 248 -34.97 6.65 17.10
C ILE A 248 -36.37 6.65 16.48
N LEU A 249 -36.60 5.78 15.49
CA LEU A 249 -37.93 5.60 14.92
C LEU A 249 -38.73 4.63 15.78
N ILE A 250 -39.79 5.15 16.39
CA ILE A 250 -40.82 4.35 17.06
C ILE A 250 -41.86 4.03 15.99
N GLY A 251 -42.02 2.76 15.63
CA GLY A 251 -43.08 2.33 14.71
C GLY A 251 -44.47 2.61 15.29
N PRO A 252 -45.53 2.65 14.46
CA PRO A 252 -46.89 2.71 14.99
C PRO A 252 -47.16 1.44 15.81
N SER A 253 -47.80 1.61 16.97
CA SER A 253 -48.33 0.54 17.81
C SER A 253 -49.31 -0.36 17.04
#